data_AF-A0A8S9GDD5-F1
#
_entry.id   AF-A0A8S9GDD5-F1
#
_cell.length_a   1.000
_cell.length_b   1.000
_cell.length_c   1.000
_cell.angle_alpha   90.00
_cell.angle_beta   90.00
_cell.angle_gamma   90.00
#
_symmetry.space_group_name_H-M   'P 1'
#
loop_
_entity.id
_entity.type
_entity.pdbx_description
1 polymer ?
#
loop_
_entity_poly.entity_id
_entity_poly.type
_entity_poly.pdbx_seq_one_letter_code
_entity_poly.pdbx_strand_id
1 'polypeptide(L)'
;MTNMPWLAIPFEDRTRQDLCRIFNIKLIPALVIIGPEEKTVCTNAREMVSLYGSRSYPFTESRIVELEACLKKEGDSFPRKVKDKKHEHELKLDMAKGYVCDFCKKQGKFWAFSCDACDYDLHPTCVEGQEE
;
A
#
# COMPACT_ATOMS: atom_id res chain seq x y z
N MET A 1 -9.97 19.51 -18.24
CA MET A 1 -9.34 18.64 -17.23
C MET A 1 -9.41 19.33 -15.88
N THR A 2 -10.43 19.05 -15.07
CA THR A 2 -10.51 19.56 -13.69
C THR A 2 -9.61 18.69 -12.82
N ASN A 3 -8.31 18.97 -12.84
CA ASN A 3 -7.34 18.17 -12.11
C ASN A 3 -7.34 18.59 -10.64
N MET A 4 -7.58 17.60 -9.76
CA MET A 4 -7.68 17.68 -8.30
C MET A 4 -9.01 18.25 -7.76
N PRO A 5 -9.91 17.42 -7.21
CA PRO A 5 -11.23 17.85 -6.68
C PRO A 5 -11.16 18.51 -5.29
N TRP A 6 -9.98 18.96 -4.85
CA TRP A 6 -9.75 19.50 -3.52
C TRP A 6 -9.30 20.96 -3.56
N LEU A 7 -9.42 21.63 -2.41
CA LEU A 7 -8.99 23.01 -2.21
C LEU A 7 -7.48 23.13 -2.37
N ALA A 8 -7.04 24.30 -2.85
CA ALA A 8 -5.62 24.64 -2.99
C ALA A 8 -5.35 26.03 -2.43
N ILE A 9 -4.17 26.20 -1.84
CA ILE A 9 -3.64 27.52 -1.52
C ILE A 9 -3.29 28.21 -2.85
N PRO A 10 -3.67 29.49 -3.05
CA PRO A 10 -3.31 30.24 -4.25
C PRO A 10 -1.80 30.17 -4.53
N PHE A 11 -1.42 30.12 -5.81
CA PHE A 11 -0.03 29.86 -6.19
C PHE A 11 0.95 30.93 -5.65
N GLU A 12 0.58 32.20 -5.68
CA GLU A 12 1.45 33.30 -5.21
C GLU A 12 1.48 33.47 -3.68
N ASP A 13 0.71 32.68 -2.93
CA ASP A 13 0.64 32.83 -1.48
C ASP A 13 1.87 32.23 -0.78
N ARG A 14 2.55 33.06 0.03
CA ARG A 14 3.74 32.67 0.81
C ARG A 14 3.47 31.54 1.81
N THR A 15 2.21 31.35 2.21
CA THR A 15 1.78 30.29 3.15
C THR A 15 2.23 28.91 2.67
N ARG A 16 2.34 28.70 1.34
CA ARG A 16 2.89 27.47 0.76
C ARG A 16 4.31 27.17 1.25
N GLN A 17 5.17 28.19 1.31
CA GLN A 17 6.56 28.07 1.76
C GLN A 17 6.64 27.92 3.28
N ASP A 18 5.81 28.65 4.02
CA ASP A 18 5.77 28.59 5.48
C ASP A 18 5.32 27.20 5.96
N LEU A 19 4.30 26.61 5.34
CA LEU A 19 3.86 25.24 5.65
C LEU A 19 4.94 24.19 5.37
N CYS A 20 5.67 24.31 4.27
CA CYS A 20 6.81 23.41 4.01
C CYS A 20 7.88 23.50 5.10
N ARG A 21 8.14 24.70 5.64
CA ARG A 21 9.09 24.90 6.75
C ARG A 21 8.54 24.35 8.06
N ILE A 22 7.30 24.70 8.42
CA ILE A 22 6.62 24.28 9.66
C ILE A 22 6.57 22.76 9.77
N PHE A 23 6.20 22.08 8.68
CA PHE A 23 6.12 20.62 8.64
C PHE A 23 7.40 19.93 8.16
N ASN A 24 8.49 20.69 7.98
CA ASN A 24 9.80 20.17 7.55
C ASN A 24 9.72 19.29 6.27
N ILE A 25 8.91 19.71 5.29
CA ILE A 25 8.71 19.02 4.02
C ILE A 25 9.89 19.33 3.09
N LYS A 26 10.78 18.34 2.91
CA LYS A 26 11.96 18.46 2.04
C LYS A 26 11.77 17.88 0.64
N LEU A 27 10.86 16.91 0.50
CA LEU A 27 10.63 16.18 -0.75
C LEU A 27 9.12 16.01 -0.98
N ILE A 28 8.73 15.97 -2.25
CA ILE A 28 7.36 15.73 -2.69
C ILE A 28 7.25 14.39 -3.44
N PRO A 29 6.09 13.71 -3.41
CA PRO A 29 4.86 14.09 -2.72
C PRO A 29 4.92 13.87 -1.20
N ALA A 30 4.30 14.79 -0.46
CA ALA A 30 4.15 14.73 1.01
C ALA A 30 2.66 14.94 1.38
N LEU A 31 2.22 14.27 2.44
CA LEU A 31 0.88 14.39 2.98
C LEU A 31 1.00 14.55 4.50
N VAL A 32 0.36 15.58 5.04
CA VAL A 32 0.31 15.86 6.48
C VAL A 32 -1.14 15.76 6.90
N ILE A 33 -1.40 15.02 7.98
CA ILE A 33 -2.74 14.87 8.55
C ILE A 33 -2.79 15.64 9.85
N ILE A 34 -3.67 16.63 9.90
CA ILE A 34 -3.89 17.49 11.07
C ILE A 34 -5.18 17.01 11.74
N GLY A 35 -5.09 16.74 13.04
CA GLY A 35 -6.23 16.30 13.85
C GLY A 35 -7.03 17.47 14.41
N PRO A 36 -8.17 17.20 15.06
CA PRO A 36 -9.06 18.22 15.62
C PRO A 36 -8.42 19.10 16.72
N GLU A 37 -7.33 18.66 17.35
CA GLU A 37 -6.60 19.43 18.36
C GLU A 37 -5.43 20.25 17.77
N GLU A 38 -5.43 20.53 16.46
CA GLU A 38 -4.33 21.20 15.73
C GLU A 38 -2.97 20.50 15.81
N LYS A 39 -2.94 19.27 16.36
CA LYS A 39 -1.76 18.42 16.42
C LYS A 39 -1.64 17.59 15.17
N THR A 40 -0.40 17.39 14.72
CA THR A 40 -0.11 16.47 13.62
C THR A 40 -0.38 15.05 14.09
N VAL A 41 -1.27 14.35 13.38
CA VAL A 41 -1.66 12.96 13.71
C VAL A 41 -0.65 11.99 13.13
N CYS A 42 -0.09 12.27 11.96
CA CYS A 42 0.95 11.44 11.37
C CYS A 42 1.84 12.21 10.38
N THR A 43 3.15 11.99 10.48
CA THR A 43 4.17 12.54 9.58
C THR A 43 4.43 11.66 8.34
N ASN A 44 4.02 10.38 8.36
CA ASN A 44 4.22 9.40 7.28
C ASN A 44 2.92 9.08 6.51
N ALA A 45 1.94 9.99 6.52
CA ALA A 45 0.63 9.75 5.92
C ALA A 45 0.65 9.37 4.43
N ARG A 46 1.62 9.89 3.67
CA ARG A 46 1.80 9.53 2.25
C ARG A 46 2.06 8.03 2.06
N GLU A 47 2.90 7.43 2.90
CA GLU A 47 3.18 5.99 2.81
C GLU A 47 1.97 5.17 3.26
N MET A 48 1.32 5.56 4.35
CA MET A 48 0.11 4.87 4.84
C MET A 48 -1.00 4.84 3.79
N VAL A 49 -1.29 5.98 3.15
CA VAL A 49 -2.29 6.06 2.07
C VAL A 49 -1.86 5.22 0.87
N SER A 50 -0.58 5.22 0.51
CA SER A 50 -0.08 4.41 -0.60
C SER A 50 -0.29 2.91 -0.36
N LEU A 51 0.02 2.45 0.86
CA LEU A 51 -0.08 1.05 1.26
C LEU A 51 -1.53 0.64 1.52
N TYR A 52 -2.15 1.26 2.51
CA TYR A 52 -3.41 0.84 3.09
C TYR A 52 -4.63 1.59 2.52
N GLY A 53 -4.41 2.66 1.75
CA GLY A 53 -5.49 3.43 1.14
C GLY A 53 -6.42 4.05 2.17
N SER A 54 -7.73 3.96 1.96
CA SER A 54 -8.74 4.45 2.91
C SER A 54 -8.81 3.62 4.20
N ARG A 55 -8.29 2.38 4.21
CA ARG A 55 -8.36 1.49 5.39
C ARG A 55 -7.56 2.05 6.57
N SER A 56 -6.55 2.88 6.30
CA SER A 56 -5.75 3.51 7.33
C SER A 56 -6.47 4.62 8.07
N TYR A 57 -7.61 5.15 7.60
CA TYR A 57 -8.41 6.12 8.36
C TYR A 57 -8.78 5.55 9.75
N PRO A 58 -8.63 6.31 10.87
CA PRO A 58 -8.35 7.75 10.98
C PRO A 58 -6.86 8.15 10.97
N PHE A 59 -6.00 7.30 10.41
CA PHE A 59 -4.56 7.50 10.23
C PHE A 59 -3.77 7.59 11.53
N THR A 60 -4.25 6.90 12.56
CA THR A 60 -3.61 6.75 13.86
C THR A 60 -2.67 5.55 13.87
N GLU A 61 -1.64 5.60 14.72
CA GLU A 61 -0.72 4.48 14.90
C GLU A 61 -1.43 3.19 15.33
N SER A 62 -2.40 3.28 16.24
CA SER A 62 -3.24 2.14 16.65
C SER A 62 -3.94 1.46 15.48
N ARG A 63 -4.47 2.25 14.53
CA ARG A 63 -5.15 1.72 13.35
C ARG A 63 -4.18 0.98 12.43
N ILE A 64 -2.95 1.46 12.30
CA ILE A 64 -1.92 0.80 11.49
C ILE A 64 -1.52 -0.53 12.11
N VAL A 65 -1.30 -0.57 13.42
CA VAL A 65 -0.98 -1.82 14.14
C VAL A 65 -2.08 -2.86 13.95
N GLU A 66 -3.35 -2.46 14.01
CA GLU A 66 -4.48 -3.36 13.72
C GLU A 66 -4.45 -3.91 12.29
N LEU A 67 -4.18 -3.05 11.30
CA LEU A 67 -4.12 -3.46 9.89
C LEU A 67 -2.96 -4.44 9.65
N GLU A 68 -1.80 -4.16 10.20
CA GLU A 68 -0.62 -5.03 10.10
C GLU A 68 -0.85 -6.38 10.77
N ALA A 69 -1.51 -6.40 11.93
CA ALA A 69 -1.88 -7.63 12.61
C ALA A 69 -2.88 -8.46 11.78
N CYS A 70 -3.87 -7.83 11.15
CA CYS A 70 -4.81 -8.50 10.25
C CYS A 70 -4.09 -9.07 9.02
N LEU A 71 -3.21 -8.29 8.39
CA LEU A 71 -2.43 -8.74 7.23
C LEU A 71 -1.53 -9.90 7.58
N LYS A 72 -0.86 -9.85 8.74
CA LYS A 72 -0.04 -10.97 9.23
C LYS A 72 -0.85 -12.25 9.38
N LYS A 73 -2.02 -12.18 10.03
CA LYS A 73 -2.92 -13.34 10.18
C LYS A 73 -3.37 -13.91 8.84
N GLU A 74 -3.64 -13.03 7.86
CA GLU A 74 -3.97 -13.44 6.49
C GLU A 74 -2.79 -14.15 5.82
N GLY A 75 -1.58 -13.58 5.91
CA GLY A 75 -0.36 -14.19 5.37
C GLY A 75 -0.04 -15.54 5.99
N ASP A 76 -0.29 -15.70 7.29
CA ASP A 76 -0.10 -16.97 8.00
C ASP A 76 -1.13 -18.05 7.61
N SER A 77 -2.23 -17.67 6.94
CA SER A 77 -3.23 -18.62 6.40
C SER A 77 -2.83 -19.20 5.05
N PHE A 78 -1.85 -18.62 4.36
CA PHE A 78 -1.36 -19.09 3.07
C PHE A 78 -0.15 -20.02 3.23
N PRO A 79 0.01 -21.00 2.33
CA PRO A 79 1.24 -21.78 2.26
C PRO A 79 2.44 -20.89 1.90
N ARG A 80 3.63 -21.21 2.41
CA ARG A 80 4.85 -20.42 2.12
C ARG A 80 5.32 -20.56 0.68
N LYS A 81 4.98 -21.66 0.02
CA LYS A 81 5.37 -22.02 -1.34
C LYS A 81 4.23 -22.76 -2.02
N VAL A 82 4.05 -22.53 -3.32
CA VAL A 82 3.05 -23.22 -4.14
C VAL A 82 3.61 -23.58 -5.50
N LYS A 83 3.08 -24.66 -6.08
CA LYS A 83 3.27 -24.97 -7.49
C LYS A 83 1.98 -24.60 -8.21
N ASP A 84 2.11 -23.81 -9.26
CA ASP A 84 0.99 -23.43 -10.11
C ASP A 84 1.04 -24.23 -11.42
N LYS A 85 -0.09 -24.76 -11.89
CA LYS A 85 -0.10 -25.54 -13.14
C LYS A 85 0.31 -24.72 -14.37
N LYS A 86 0.21 -23.39 -14.31
CA LYS A 86 0.50 -22.48 -15.42
C LYS A 86 1.94 -21.94 -15.36
N HIS A 87 2.70 -22.26 -14.31
CA HIS A 87 4.08 -21.80 -14.16
C HIS A 87 4.98 -22.89 -13.61
N GLU A 88 6.11 -23.15 -14.28
CA GLU A 88 6.98 -24.29 -13.98
C GLU A 88 7.74 -24.17 -12.65
N HIS A 89 8.15 -22.96 -12.27
CA HIS A 89 8.88 -22.73 -11.03
C HIS A 89 7.97 -22.68 -9.81
N GLU A 90 8.51 -23.07 -8.66
CA GLU A 90 7.84 -22.89 -7.37
C GLU A 90 7.73 -21.40 -7.03
N LEU A 91 6.52 -20.97 -6.71
CA LEU A 91 6.23 -19.60 -6.30
C LEU A 91 6.33 -19.48 -4.78
N LYS A 92 6.92 -18.39 -4.29
CA LYS A 92 7.02 -18.10 -2.86
C LYS A 92 5.98 -17.08 -2.48
N LEU A 93 5.39 -17.23 -1.29
CA LEU A 93 4.54 -16.20 -0.73
C LEU A 93 5.41 -15.01 -0.33
N ASP A 94 5.09 -13.83 -0.86
CA ASP A 94 5.78 -12.59 -0.55
C ASP A 94 4.80 -11.44 -0.28
N MET A 95 5.30 -10.43 0.42
CA MET A 95 4.56 -9.23 0.75
C MET A 95 4.82 -8.13 -0.30
N ALA A 96 3.83 -7.82 -1.13
CA ALA A 96 3.96 -6.82 -2.19
C ALA A 96 3.11 -5.57 -1.91
N LYS A 97 3.73 -4.37 -1.96
CA LYS A 97 3.02 -3.09 -1.85
C LYS A 97 1.98 -2.90 -2.97
N GLY A 98 2.25 -3.50 -4.12
CA GLY A 98 1.34 -3.62 -5.25
C GLY A 98 2.03 -4.40 -6.37
N TYR A 99 1.25 -5.13 -7.16
CA TYR A 99 1.73 -5.92 -8.30
C TYR A 99 0.61 -6.05 -9.34
N VAL A 100 0.94 -6.55 -10.52
CA VAL A 100 -0.05 -6.96 -11.52
C VAL A 100 -0.02 -8.47 -11.60
N CYS A 101 -1.12 -9.12 -11.28
CA CYS A 101 -1.21 -10.57 -11.38
C CYS A 101 -1.07 -11.02 -12.83
N ASP A 102 -0.13 -11.91 -13.11
CA ASP A 102 0.16 -12.38 -14.45
C ASP A 102 -0.94 -13.27 -15.04
N PHE A 103 -1.79 -13.84 -14.20
CA PHE A 103 -2.93 -14.61 -14.68
C PHE A 103 -4.12 -13.72 -15.03
N CYS A 104 -4.68 -13.00 -14.06
CA CYS A 104 -5.92 -12.25 -14.27
C CYS A 104 -5.70 -10.83 -14.81
N LYS A 105 -4.45 -10.38 -14.87
CA LYS A 105 -4.01 -9.04 -15.33
C LYS A 105 -4.61 -7.88 -14.52
N LYS A 106 -5.06 -8.14 -13.30
CA LYS A 106 -5.57 -7.13 -12.34
C LYS A 106 -4.53 -6.81 -11.29
N GLN A 107 -4.64 -5.61 -10.71
CA GLN A 107 -3.79 -5.18 -9.61
C GLN A 107 -4.02 -6.05 -8.36
N GLY A 108 -2.93 -6.45 -7.71
CA GLY A 108 -2.90 -7.07 -6.40
C GLY A 108 -2.20 -6.19 -5.37
N LYS A 109 -2.46 -6.48 -4.10
CA LYS A 109 -1.81 -5.83 -2.96
C LYS A 109 -1.62 -6.81 -1.81
N PHE A 110 -0.63 -6.51 -0.98
CA PHE A 110 -0.24 -7.20 0.25
C PHE A 110 0.33 -8.59 0.07
N TRP A 111 -0.41 -9.57 -0.44
CA TRP A 111 0.06 -10.94 -0.58
C TRP A 111 0.12 -11.35 -2.05
N ALA A 112 1.27 -11.87 -2.47
CA ALA A 112 1.51 -12.39 -3.81
C ALA A 112 2.25 -13.72 -3.73
N PHE A 113 2.00 -14.59 -4.69
CA PHE A 113 2.91 -15.70 -4.98
C PHE A 113 3.82 -15.29 -6.13
N SER A 114 5.10 -15.09 -5.82
CA SER A 114 6.10 -14.55 -6.76
C SER A 114 7.16 -15.58 -7.14
N CYS A 115 7.63 -15.52 -8.38
CA CYS A 115 8.76 -16.30 -8.87
C CYS A 115 10.01 -15.42 -9.00
N ASP A 116 11.04 -15.65 -8.20
CA ASP A 116 12.32 -14.91 -8.30
C ASP A 116 13.02 -15.12 -9.66
N ALA A 117 12.75 -16.22 -10.38
CA ALA A 117 13.41 -16.56 -11.64
C ALA A 117 12.73 -15.94 -12.87
N CYS A 118 11.43 -15.67 -12.81
CA CYS A 118 10.63 -15.24 -13.95
C CYS A 118 9.87 -13.94 -13.73
N ASP A 119 9.95 -13.35 -12.54
CA ASP A 119 9.16 -12.17 -12.14
C ASP A 119 7.66 -12.40 -12.37
N TYR A 120 7.20 -13.63 -12.09
CA TYR A 120 5.82 -14.06 -12.29
C TYR A 120 5.06 -13.95 -10.98
N ASP A 121 4.06 -13.07 -10.94
CA ASP A 121 3.29 -12.75 -9.74
C ASP A 121 1.84 -13.20 -9.86
N LEU A 122 1.33 -13.90 -8.84
CA LEU A 122 -0.07 -14.30 -8.76
C LEU A 122 -0.76 -13.80 -7.50
N HIS A 123 -2.05 -13.47 -7.64
CA HIS A 123 -2.93 -13.40 -6.47
C HIS A 123 -3.00 -14.76 -5.78
N PRO A 124 -3.11 -14.81 -4.44
CA PRO A 124 -3.33 -16.06 -3.72
C PRO A 124 -4.54 -16.86 -4.22
N THR A 125 -5.57 -16.17 -4.72
CA THR A 125 -6.78 -16.78 -5.30
C THR A 125 -6.66 -17.18 -6.76
N CYS A 126 -5.60 -16.77 -7.46
CA CYS A 126 -5.37 -17.07 -8.88
C CYS A 126 -4.50 -18.31 -9.11
N VAL A 127 -3.95 -18.89 -8.04
CA VAL A 127 -3.17 -20.14 -8.10
C VAL A 127 -4.10 -21.29 -8.43
N GLU A 128 -3.81 -22.01 -9.51
CA GLU A 128 -4.53 -23.22 -9.89
C GLU A 128 -3.67 -24.45 -9.60
N GLY A 129 -4.05 -25.20 -8.55
CA GLY A 129 -3.31 -26.38 -8.14
C GLY A 129 -3.47 -26.82 -6.68
N GLN A 130 -4.58 -26.50 -6.01
CA GLN A 130 -4.86 -27.04 -4.68
C GLN A 130 -5.82 -28.24 -4.75
N GLU A 131 -5.34 -29.36 -5.27
CA GLU A 131 -5.93 -30.67 -5.02
C GLU A 131 -4.79 -31.69 -4.92
N GLU A 132 -4.53 -32.16 -3.70
CA GLU A 132 -4.25 -33.59 -3.49
C GLU A 132 -5.59 -34.26 -3.13
#